data_AF-A0A4Q8ULP0-F1
#
_entry.id   AF-A0A4Q8ULP0-F1
#
_cell.length_a   1.000
_cell.length_b   1.000
_cell.length_c   1.000
_cell.angle_alpha   90.00
_cell.angle_beta   90.00
_cell.angle_gamma   90.00
#
_symmetry.space_group_name_H-M   'P 1'
#
loop_
_entity.id
_entity.type
_entity.pdbx_description
1 polymer ?
#
loop_
_entity_poly.entity_id
_entity_poly.type
_entity_poly.pdbx_seq_one_letter_code
_entity_poly.pdbx_strand_id
1 'polypeptide(L)'
;MRKSLPAILPVVLSSGEIFAKPEMTMFVANQDEQYASSFRGPELPQEKIKQLSQAFNDYSPNLFTAFSDMRREARMAYACGKNLSAIILAGAAAEALLVEIMLLMMWEEDLDSAAVAKILDTKDTVTKKVTSQFAGRLGGQWNTKQPGPIRNWRVNLADLRNRAVHGGHTPDDRMIQAAFESLEALEQYIGDRLAANMREYPATTQIFLGAEGLARRGKITAFQQAVRQDNSYLPPAPGQYFRRWNEEVTRIRAGCHVGSAENADLFLVRYPNGLHLWFLQDNDSGLAAQVAPPVLEEKLAAQVAKLMSEPPPPMPMSTVIRPHRVAPGASLMWQTIGELNPAHPYRRWQVCLIPPRLA
;
A
#
# COMPACT_ATOMS: atom_id res chain seq x y z
N MET A 1 -23.72 -5.34 -18.08
CA MET A 1 -22.88 -5.63 -16.89
C MET A 1 -23.47 -6.71 -15.96
N ARG A 2 -24.78 -6.74 -15.64
CA ARG A 2 -25.34 -7.79 -14.76
C ARG A 2 -25.39 -9.21 -15.35
N LYS A 3 -25.44 -9.35 -16.68
CA LYS A 3 -25.50 -10.65 -17.40
C LYS A 3 -24.17 -11.40 -17.50
N SER A 4 -23.06 -10.80 -17.08
CA SER A 4 -21.71 -11.37 -17.18
C SER A 4 -21.10 -11.75 -15.82
N LEU A 5 -21.87 -11.62 -14.73
CA LEU A 5 -21.46 -12.10 -13.42
C LEU A 5 -21.82 -13.59 -13.29
N PRO A 6 -21.00 -14.40 -12.61
CA PRO A 6 -21.40 -15.74 -12.18
C PRO A 6 -22.73 -15.67 -11.42
N ALA A 7 -23.60 -16.67 -11.60
CA ALA A 7 -24.91 -16.70 -10.94
C ALA A 7 -24.81 -16.62 -9.41
N ILE A 8 -23.67 -17.02 -8.84
CA ILE A 8 -23.39 -17.00 -7.41
C ILE A 8 -22.02 -16.32 -7.22
N LEU A 9 -22.00 -15.27 -6.40
CA LEU A 9 -20.80 -14.56 -5.97
C LEU A 9 -20.63 -14.77 -4.47
N PRO A 10 -19.55 -15.41 -3.99
CA PRO A 10 -19.24 -15.38 -2.58
C PRO A 10 -18.90 -13.93 -2.19
N VAL A 11 -19.62 -13.37 -1.21
CA VAL A 11 -19.36 -12.04 -0.68
C VAL A 11 -19.14 -12.14 0.82
N VAL A 12 -18.11 -11.46 1.29
CA VAL A 12 -17.89 -11.31 2.73
C VAL A 12 -18.57 -10.00 3.12
N LEU A 13 -19.63 -10.10 3.91
CA LEU A 13 -20.24 -8.93 4.50
C LEU A 13 -19.39 -8.55 5.73
N SER A 14 -18.71 -7.43 5.60
CA SER A 14 -18.14 -6.71 6.74
C SER A 14 -19.18 -5.67 7.16
N SER A 15 -19.61 -5.67 8.41
CA SER A 15 -20.61 -4.71 8.93
C SER A 15 -20.07 -3.28 9.06
N GLY A 16 -18.90 -2.97 8.49
CA GLY A 16 -18.21 -1.69 8.68
C GLY A 16 -17.53 -1.58 10.05
N GLU A 17 -17.78 -2.51 10.97
CA GLU A 17 -17.10 -2.59 12.26
C GLU A 17 -15.81 -3.41 12.12
N ILE A 18 -14.69 -2.81 12.49
CA ILE A 18 -13.31 -3.34 12.33
C ILE A 18 -13.11 -4.70 13.04
N PHE A 19 -14.00 -5.07 13.95
CA PHE A 19 -13.95 -6.32 14.73
C PHE A 19 -15.18 -7.22 14.58
N ALA A 20 -16.12 -6.88 13.70
CA ALA A 20 -17.21 -7.80 13.41
C ALA A 20 -16.64 -9.06 12.75
N LYS A 21 -17.10 -10.23 13.20
CA LYS A 21 -16.76 -11.49 12.54
C LYS A 21 -17.23 -11.38 11.10
N PRO A 22 -16.33 -11.51 10.10
CA PRO A 22 -16.75 -11.47 8.71
C PRO A 22 -17.73 -12.61 8.47
N GLU A 23 -18.95 -12.27 8.05
CA GLU A 23 -19.95 -13.25 7.70
C GLU A 23 -19.85 -13.48 6.19
N MET A 24 -19.43 -14.68 5.81
CA MET A 24 -19.38 -15.07 4.41
C MET A 24 -20.80 -15.47 3.99
N THR A 25 -21.36 -14.71 3.06
CA THR A 25 -22.64 -15.02 2.44
C THR A 25 -22.48 -15.19 0.93
N MET A 26 -23.51 -15.72 0.28
CA MET A 26 -23.53 -15.86 -1.16
C MET A 26 -24.49 -14.82 -1.74
N PHE A 27 -23.96 -13.95 -2.58
CA PHE A 27 -24.76 -13.04 -3.38
C PHE A 27 -25.13 -13.73 -4.70
N VAL A 28 -26.40 -14.12 -4.82
CA VAL A 28 -26.91 -14.71 -6.07
C VAL A 28 -27.28 -13.57 -7.01
N ALA A 29 -26.48 -13.36 -8.05
CA ALA A 29 -26.76 -12.34 -9.05
C ALA A 29 -27.86 -12.83 -10.01
N ASN A 30 -28.96 -12.08 -10.11
CA ASN A 30 -30.11 -12.31 -11.02
C ASN A 30 -31.17 -13.33 -10.55
N GLN A 31 -31.40 -13.52 -9.25
CA GLN A 31 -32.58 -14.26 -8.74
C GLN A 31 -33.32 -13.50 -7.64
N ASP A 32 -34.61 -13.84 -7.43
CA ASP A 32 -35.44 -13.32 -6.34
C ASP A 32 -34.85 -13.67 -4.96
N GLU A 33 -34.94 -12.73 -4.01
CA GLU A 33 -34.44 -12.87 -2.63
C GLU A 33 -34.89 -14.16 -1.93
N GLN A 34 -36.03 -14.73 -2.33
CA GLN A 34 -36.59 -15.95 -1.76
C GLN A 34 -35.75 -17.23 -2.02
N TYR A 35 -34.88 -17.24 -3.03
CA TYR A 35 -34.03 -18.41 -3.33
C TYR A 35 -32.66 -18.39 -2.66
N ALA A 36 -32.16 -17.22 -2.26
CA ALA A 36 -30.82 -17.06 -1.69
C ALA A 36 -30.63 -17.83 -0.37
N SER A 37 -31.70 -17.96 0.44
CA SER A 37 -31.68 -18.67 1.73
C SER A 37 -31.63 -20.20 1.61
N SER A 38 -31.90 -20.76 0.42
CA SER A 38 -31.94 -22.20 0.18
C SER A 38 -30.59 -22.81 -0.24
N PHE A 39 -29.63 -21.97 -0.63
CA PHE A 39 -28.28 -22.43 -0.97
C PHE A 39 -27.40 -22.46 0.27
N ARG A 40 -27.13 -23.66 0.81
CA ARG A 40 -25.98 -23.85 1.70
C ARG A 40 -24.72 -23.75 0.86
N GLY A 41 -23.89 -22.74 1.12
CA GLY A 41 -22.56 -22.64 0.52
C GLY A 41 -21.72 -23.87 0.88
N PRO A 42 -20.66 -24.15 0.11
CA PRO A 42 -19.72 -25.20 0.47
C PRO A 42 -19.20 -24.93 1.89
N GLU A 43 -19.31 -25.91 2.79
CA GLU A 43 -18.70 -25.81 4.12
C GLU A 43 -17.19 -25.68 3.95
N LEU A 44 -16.67 -24.48 4.17
CA LEU A 44 -15.22 -24.25 4.18
C LEU A 44 -14.67 -24.72 5.53
N PRO A 45 -13.61 -25.56 5.53
CA PRO A 45 -12.92 -25.90 6.76
C PRO A 45 -12.50 -24.65 7.53
N GLN A 46 -12.54 -24.70 8.86
CA GLN A 46 -12.23 -23.56 9.72
C GLN A 46 -10.84 -22.96 9.45
N GLU A 47 -9.87 -23.79 9.04
CA GLU A 47 -8.56 -23.35 8.58
C GLU A 47 -8.61 -22.55 7.27
N LYS A 48 -9.47 -22.90 6.32
CA LYS A 48 -9.68 -22.09 5.10
C LYS A 48 -10.41 -20.79 5.40
N ILE A 49 -11.36 -20.78 6.34
CA ILE A 49 -12.02 -19.55 6.80
C ILE A 49 -11.01 -18.64 7.49
N LYS A 50 -10.14 -19.21 8.33
CA LYS A 50 -9.06 -18.48 8.98
C LYS A 50 -8.04 -17.97 7.98
N GLN A 51 -7.66 -18.75 6.96
CA GLN A 51 -6.81 -18.31 5.86
C GLN A 51 -7.46 -17.24 5.00
N LEU A 52 -8.77 -17.31 4.75
CA LEU A 52 -9.52 -16.30 4.00
C LEU A 52 -9.69 -15.03 4.82
N SER A 53 -9.95 -15.13 6.12
CA SER A 53 -10.05 -13.98 7.03
C SER A 53 -8.68 -13.38 7.32
N GLN A 54 -7.62 -14.18 7.43
CA GLN A 54 -6.23 -13.70 7.48
C GLN A 54 -5.88 -13.06 6.15
N ALA A 55 -6.19 -13.68 5.01
CA ALA A 55 -6.04 -13.05 3.72
C ALA A 55 -6.83 -11.75 3.66
N PHE A 56 -8.06 -11.66 4.20
CA PHE A 56 -8.90 -10.46 4.19
C PHE A 56 -8.44 -9.36 5.18
N ASN A 57 -7.85 -9.73 6.31
CA ASN A 57 -7.32 -8.82 7.32
C ASN A 57 -5.87 -8.40 7.04
N ASP A 58 -5.09 -9.30 6.43
CA ASP A 58 -3.78 -9.06 5.80
C ASP A 58 -3.94 -8.40 4.43
N TYR A 59 -5.15 -8.44 3.84
CA TYR A 59 -5.72 -7.41 2.96
C TYR A 59 -5.91 -6.13 3.78
N SER A 60 -4.79 -5.65 4.36
CA SER A 60 -4.48 -4.23 4.34
C SER A 60 -5.01 -3.68 3.03
N PRO A 61 -5.85 -2.64 2.99
CA PRO A 61 -6.44 -2.22 1.74
C PRO A 61 -5.33 -1.92 0.74
N ASN A 62 -5.16 -2.90 -0.16
CA ASN A 62 -4.95 -2.79 -1.59
C ASN A 62 -3.55 -2.38 -2.10
N LEU A 63 -2.49 -3.03 -1.58
CA LEU A 63 -1.20 -3.09 -2.28
C LEU A 63 -1.38 -3.79 -3.64
N PHE A 64 -0.78 -3.24 -4.67
CA PHE A 64 -0.91 -3.67 -6.07
C PHE A 64 -2.35 -3.66 -6.60
N THR A 65 -3.26 -2.88 -6.01
CA THR A 65 -4.64 -2.83 -6.50
C THR A 65 -4.78 -2.10 -7.80
N ALA A 66 -4.09 -0.97 -8.00
CA ALA A 66 -4.07 -0.31 -9.29
C ALA A 66 -3.58 -1.28 -10.39
N PHE A 67 -2.50 -2.02 -10.11
CA PHE A 67 -2.01 -3.07 -10.99
C PHE A 67 -3.05 -4.17 -11.23
N SER A 68 -3.63 -4.73 -10.17
CA SER A 68 -4.54 -5.88 -10.25
C SER A 68 -5.85 -5.54 -10.95
N ASP A 69 -6.43 -4.38 -10.65
CA ASP A 69 -7.66 -3.89 -11.27
C ASP A 69 -7.44 -3.57 -12.74
N MET A 70 -6.40 -2.81 -13.08
CA MET A 70 -6.07 -2.49 -14.47
C MET A 70 -5.75 -3.74 -15.28
N ARG A 71 -5.03 -4.72 -14.71
CA ARG A 71 -4.75 -6.00 -15.37
C ARG A 71 -6.03 -6.79 -15.62
N ARG A 72 -6.94 -6.86 -14.65
CA ARG A 72 -8.24 -7.54 -14.78
C ARG A 72 -9.09 -6.86 -15.85
N GLU A 73 -9.22 -5.54 -15.79
CA GLU A 73 -9.99 -4.76 -16.76
C GLU A 73 -9.40 -4.86 -18.18
N ALA A 74 -8.07 -4.89 -18.32
CA ALA A 74 -7.41 -5.12 -19.60
C ALA A 74 -7.83 -6.44 -20.24
N ARG A 75 -7.82 -7.53 -19.45
CA ARG A 75 -8.27 -8.86 -19.94
C ARG A 75 -9.74 -8.86 -20.29
N MET A 76 -10.59 -8.22 -19.50
CA MET A 76 -12.01 -8.09 -19.81
C MET A 76 -12.25 -7.29 -21.09
N ALA A 77 -11.52 -6.19 -21.29
CA ALA A 77 -11.58 -5.40 -22.51
C ALA A 77 -11.19 -6.25 -23.74
N TYR A 78 -10.10 -7.02 -23.65
CA TYR A 78 -9.68 -7.91 -24.72
C TYR A 78 -10.73 -8.99 -25.02
N ALA A 79 -11.30 -9.63 -23.99
CA ALA A 79 -12.38 -10.62 -24.16
C ALA A 79 -13.63 -10.05 -24.84
N CYS A 80 -13.84 -8.72 -24.77
CA CYS A 80 -14.90 -8.01 -25.49
C CYS A 80 -14.49 -7.47 -26.86
N GLY A 81 -13.31 -7.84 -27.39
CA GLY A 81 -12.77 -7.36 -28.66
C GLY A 81 -12.30 -5.89 -28.62
N LYS A 82 -12.08 -5.32 -27.43
CA LYS A 82 -11.69 -3.91 -27.25
C LYS A 82 -10.18 -3.78 -27.09
N ASN A 83 -9.43 -4.05 -28.16
CA ASN A 83 -7.96 -4.09 -28.14
C ASN A 83 -7.33 -2.75 -27.71
N LEU A 84 -7.89 -1.62 -28.15
CA LEU A 84 -7.42 -0.29 -27.75
C LEU A 84 -7.50 -0.08 -26.23
N SER A 85 -8.63 -0.41 -25.62
CA SER A 85 -8.78 -0.32 -24.16
C SER A 85 -7.87 -1.32 -23.44
N ALA A 86 -7.75 -2.54 -23.98
CA ALA A 86 -6.91 -3.59 -23.41
C ALA A 86 -5.46 -3.15 -23.30
N ILE A 87 -4.87 -2.58 -24.36
CA ILE A 87 -3.47 -2.14 -24.31
C ILE A 87 -3.24 -0.96 -23.38
N ILE A 88 -4.18 -0.01 -23.32
CA ILE A 88 -4.07 1.15 -22.43
C ILE A 88 -4.02 0.69 -20.97
N LEU A 89 -4.95 -0.20 -20.61
CA LEU A 89 -5.04 -0.74 -19.25
C LEU A 89 -3.88 -1.68 -18.92
N ALA A 90 -3.44 -2.54 -19.86
CA ALA A 90 -2.30 -3.41 -19.63
C ALA A 90 -0.99 -2.63 -19.44
N GLY A 91 -0.78 -1.57 -20.24
CA GLY A 91 0.35 -0.66 -20.08
C GLY A 91 0.33 0.07 -18.73
N ALA A 92 -0.83 0.62 -18.35
CA ALA A 92 -1.00 1.28 -17.05
C ALA A 92 -0.80 0.32 -15.87
N ALA A 93 -1.26 -0.94 -15.99
CA ALA A 93 -1.01 -1.97 -15.00
C ALA A 93 0.51 -2.20 -14.81
N ALA A 94 1.25 -2.38 -15.91
CA ALA A 94 2.70 -2.58 -15.85
C ALA A 94 3.42 -1.41 -15.17
N GLU A 95 3.02 -0.17 -15.47
CA GLU A 95 3.57 1.03 -14.83
C GLU A 95 3.25 1.07 -13.34
N ALA A 96 2.01 0.79 -12.94
CA ALA A 96 1.59 0.73 -11.55
C ALA A 96 2.41 -0.30 -10.75
N LEU A 97 2.57 -1.52 -11.29
CA LEU A 97 3.39 -2.57 -10.69
C LEU A 97 4.84 -2.10 -10.47
N LEU A 98 5.46 -1.54 -11.51
CA LEU A 98 6.85 -1.11 -11.45
C LEU A 98 7.07 0.04 -10.46
N VAL A 99 6.16 1.01 -10.43
CA VAL A 99 6.24 2.12 -9.46
C VAL A 99 6.07 1.62 -8.04
N GLU A 100 5.14 0.69 -7.79
CA GLU A 100 4.87 0.20 -6.45
C GLU A 100 6.01 -0.70 -5.90
N ILE A 101 6.60 -1.55 -6.74
CA ILE A 101 7.81 -2.31 -6.37
C ILE A 101 8.97 -1.37 -6.07
N MET A 102 9.14 -0.30 -6.86
CA MET A 102 10.16 0.71 -6.60
C MET A 102 9.98 1.36 -5.23
N LEU A 103 8.73 1.72 -4.90
CA LEU A 103 8.39 2.36 -3.63
C LEU A 103 8.61 1.42 -2.44
N LEU A 104 8.23 0.14 -2.58
CA LEU A 104 8.49 -0.87 -1.55
C LEU A 104 9.99 -1.03 -1.25
N MET A 105 10.83 -1.07 -2.29
CA MET A 105 12.29 -1.13 -2.11
C MET A 105 12.85 0.13 -1.45
N MET A 106 12.40 1.32 -1.88
CA MET A 106 12.81 2.59 -1.29
C MET A 106 12.39 2.72 0.18
N TRP A 107 11.24 2.16 0.53
CA TRP A 107 10.76 2.07 1.90
C TRP A 107 11.64 1.15 2.77
N GLU A 108 12.04 -0.02 2.26
CA GLU A 108 12.97 -0.90 2.98
C GLU A 108 14.38 -0.34 3.10
N GLU A 109 14.78 0.53 2.18
CA GLU A 109 16.04 1.28 2.19
C GLU A 109 16.06 2.47 3.17
N ASP A 110 15.01 2.64 3.98
CA ASP A 110 14.88 3.76 4.92
C ASP A 110 14.94 5.13 4.23
N LEU A 111 14.51 5.25 2.97
CA LEU A 111 14.50 6.53 2.28
C LEU A 111 13.42 7.46 2.85
N ASP A 112 13.81 8.72 3.04
CA ASP A 112 12.93 9.78 3.48
C ASP A 112 11.80 10.04 2.48
N SER A 113 10.56 10.22 2.98
CA SER A 113 9.37 10.41 2.15
C SER A 113 9.46 11.65 1.26
N ALA A 114 10.08 12.74 1.73
CA ALA A 114 10.27 13.94 0.92
C ALA A 114 11.33 13.75 -0.16
N ALA A 115 12.41 13.02 0.15
CA ALA A 115 13.39 12.61 -0.86
C ALA A 115 12.76 11.73 -1.96
N VAL A 116 11.93 10.76 -1.58
CA VAL A 116 11.21 9.90 -2.53
C VAL A 116 10.19 10.70 -3.36
N ALA A 117 9.43 11.60 -2.74
CA ALA A 117 8.51 12.50 -3.44
C ALA A 117 9.24 13.27 -4.55
N LYS A 118 10.42 13.83 -4.26
CA LYS A 118 11.25 14.52 -5.25
C LYS A 118 11.70 13.62 -6.40
N ILE A 119 12.04 12.35 -6.13
CA ILE A 119 12.37 11.38 -7.18
C ILE A 119 11.17 11.13 -8.09
N LEU A 120 9.98 10.97 -7.50
CA LEU A 120 8.73 10.74 -8.23
C LEU A 120 8.28 11.95 -9.05
N ASP A 121 8.55 13.17 -8.61
CA ASP A 121 8.13 14.41 -9.30
C ASP A 121 9.04 14.82 -10.47
N THR A 122 10.11 14.07 -10.73
CA THR A 122 10.90 14.26 -11.95
C THR A 122 10.05 14.01 -13.20
N LYS A 123 10.25 14.82 -14.26
CA LYS A 123 9.61 14.67 -15.59
C LYS A 123 10.04 13.40 -16.35
N ASP A 124 10.79 12.51 -15.71
CA ASP A 124 11.29 11.29 -16.30
C ASP A 124 10.17 10.28 -16.50
N THR A 125 10.23 9.55 -17.61
CA THR A 125 9.31 8.46 -17.92
C THR A 125 9.47 7.31 -16.92
N VAL A 126 8.41 6.53 -16.70
CA VAL A 126 8.45 5.32 -15.85
C VAL A 126 9.60 4.41 -16.28
N THR A 127 9.81 4.25 -17.60
CA THR A 127 10.95 3.49 -18.16
C THR A 127 12.30 3.98 -17.66
N LYS A 128 12.54 5.29 -17.64
CA LYS A 128 13.81 5.86 -17.17
C LYS A 128 13.97 5.71 -15.66
N LYS A 129 12.89 5.92 -14.89
CA LYS A 129 12.88 5.68 -13.43
C LYS A 129 13.19 4.22 -13.12
N VAL A 130 12.48 3.28 -13.72
CA VAL A 130 12.66 1.84 -13.50
C VAL A 130 14.07 1.39 -13.85
N THR A 131 14.56 1.71 -15.05
CA THR A 131 15.88 1.25 -15.48
C THR A 131 17.02 1.84 -14.65
N SER A 132 16.89 3.07 -14.13
CA SER A 132 17.90 3.68 -13.26
C SER A 132 17.83 3.17 -11.81
N GLN A 133 16.63 2.90 -11.29
CA GLN A 133 16.45 2.54 -9.89
C GLN A 133 16.56 1.03 -9.63
N PHE A 134 16.18 0.17 -10.58
CA PHE A 134 16.11 -1.28 -10.34
C PHE A 134 17.44 -2.00 -10.55
N ALA A 135 18.28 -1.54 -11.48
CA ALA A 135 19.54 -2.22 -11.78
C ALA A 135 20.48 -2.29 -10.58
N GLY A 136 20.61 -1.19 -9.82
CA GLY A 136 21.45 -1.13 -8.62
C GLY A 136 20.86 -1.87 -7.42
N ARG A 137 19.54 -2.01 -7.36
CA ARG A 137 18.81 -2.63 -6.23
C ARG A 137 18.65 -4.13 -6.41
N LEU A 138 18.02 -4.52 -7.50
CA LEU A 138 17.66 -5.90 -7.77
C LEU A 138 18.70 -6.63 -8.61
N GLY A 139 19.70 -5.96 -9.16
CA GLY A 139 20.64 -6.54 -10.12
C GLY A 139 19.95 -7.12 -11.36
N GLY A 140 20.69 -7.89 -12.17
CA GLY A 140 20.15 -8.50 -13.39
C GLY A 140 20.12 -7.54 -14.58
N GLN A 141 19.47 -7.96 -15.67
CA GLN A 141 19.46 -7.22 -16.93
C GLN A 141 18.27 -6.26 -17.02
N TRP A 142 18.51 -4.97 -16.76
CA TRP A 142 17.52 -3.89 -16.88
C TRP A 142 17.70 -3.04 -18.16
N ASN A 143 18.47 -3.54 -19.13
CA ASN A 143 18.69 -2.85 -20.39
C ASN A 143 17.58 -3.13 -21.41
N THR A 144 16.82 -2.09 -21.75
CA THR A 144 15.74 -2.16 -22.75
C THR A 144 16.21 -2.40 -24.19
N LYS A 145 17.51 -2.32 -24.47
CA LYS A 145 18.09 -2.61 -25.80
C LYS A 145 18.45 -4.09 -25.97
N GLN A 146 18.60 -4.85 -24.88
CA GLN A 146 19.00 -6.25 -24.93
C GLN A 146 17.79 -7.18 -24.91
N PRO A 147 17.85 -8.35 -25.57
CA PRO A 147 16.77 -9.34 -25.50
C PRO A 147 16.45 -9.74 -24.05
N GLY A 148 15.17 -9.84 -23.72
CA GLY A 148 14.70 -10.26 -22.40
C GLY A 148 13.41 -9.58 -21.96
N PRO A 149 12.91 -9.90 -20.74
CA PRO A 149 11.64 -9.41 -20.23
C PRO A 149 11.52 -7.88 -20.24
N ILE A 150 12.60 -7.17 -19.93
CA ILE A 150 12.61 -5.71 -19.87
C ILE A 150 12.49 -5.05 -21.25
N ARG A 151 13.12 -5.61 -22.29
CA ARG A 151 12.91 -5.14 -23.67
C ARG A 151 11.52 -5.50 -24.17
N ASN A 152 11.03 -6.70 -23.88
CA ASN A 152 9.72 -7.15 -24.31
C ASN A 152 8.61 -6.29 -23.68
N TRP A 153 8.70 -5.99 -22.39
CA TRP A 153 7.83 -5.02 -21.73
C TRP A 153 7.87 -3.65 -22.43
N ARG A 154 9.06 -3.09 -22.67
CA ARG A 154 9.18 -1.79 -23.35
C ARG A 154 8.48 -1.81 -24.71
N VAL A 155 8.78 -2.78 -25.56
CA VAL A 155 8.32 -2.81 -26.96
C VAL A 155 6.84 -3.16 -27.06
N ASN A 156 6.42 -4.23 -26.37
CA ASN A 156 5.09 -4.82 -26.53
C ASN A 156 4.03 -4.17 -25.63
N LEU A 157 4.42 -3.49 -24.55
CA LEU A 157 3.51 -2.77 -23.66
C LEU A 157 3.70 -1.26 -23.75
N ALA A 158 4.83 -0.73 -23.29
CA ALA A 158 4.99 0.72 -23.12
C ALA A 158 4.93 1.47 -24.46
N ASP A 159 5.72 1.06 -25.45
CA ASP A 159 5.77 1.69 -26.77
C ASP A 159 4.47 1.46 -27.55
N LEU A 160 3.85 0.28 -27.44
CA LEU A 160 2.55 -0.01 -28.06
C LEU A 160 1.43 0.84 -27.45
N ARG A 161 1.36 0.95 -26.12
CA ARG A 161 0.42 1.84 -25.41
C ARG A 161 0.62 3.29 -25.81
N ASN A 162 1.86 3.76 -25.91
CA ASN A 162 2.14 5.14 -26.31
C ASN A 162 1.70 5.41 -27.75
N ARG A 163 1.93 4.48 -28.68
CA ARG A 163 1.41 4.57 -30.05
C ARG A 163 -0.13 4.55 -30.09
N ALA A 164 -0.76 3.76 -29.22
CA ALA A 164 -2.23 3.70 -29.15
C ALA A 164 -2.84 5.00 -28.60
N VAL A 165 -2.30 5.52 -27.49
CA VAL A 165 -2.80 6.75 -26.83
C VAL A 165 -2.50 8.00 -27.63
N HIS A 166 -1.27 8.15 -28.15
CA HIS A 166 -0.83 9.39 -28.79
C HIS A 166 -0.88 9.34 -30.32
N GLY A 167 -0.74 8.16 -30.91
CA GLY A 167 -0.72 7.97 -32.37
C GLY A 167 -2.03 7.43 -32.95
N GLY A 168 -3.04 7.15 -32.12
CA GLY A 168 -4.32 6.57 -32.57
C GLY A 168 -4.20 5.16 -33.16
N HIS A 169 -3.11 4.44 -32.88
CA HIS A 169 -2.90 3.09 -33.38
C HIS A 169 -3.84 2.09 -32.68
N THR A 170 -4.60 1.33 -33.45
CA THR A 170 -5.42 0.22 -32.96
C THR A 170 -4.63 -1.09 -33.08
N PRO A 171 -4.21 -1.73 -31.97
CA PRO A 171 -3.48 -2.98 -32.04
C PRO A 171 -4.37 -4.14 -32.50
N ASP A 172 -3.78 -5.09 -33.22
CA ASP A 172 -4.41 -6.38 -33.52
C ASP A 172 -4.28 -7.37 -32.36
N ASP A 173 -4.98 -8.51 -32.46
CA ASP A 173 -5.01 -9.53 -31.41
C ASP A 173 -3.63 -10.10 -31.09
N ARG A 174 -2.77 -10.26 -32.11
CA ARG A 174 -1.41 -10.77 -31.93
C ARG A 174 -0.58 -9.80 -31.08
N MET A 175 -0.73 -8.49 -31.31
CA MET A 175 -0.06 -7.46 -30.51
C MET A 175 -0.55 -7.46 -29.06
N ILE A 176 -1.86 -7.59 -28.83
CA ILE A 176 -2.42 -7.65 -27.47
C ILE A 176 -1.96 -8.91 -26.73
N GLN A 177 -1.96 -10.05 -27.41
CA GLN A 177 -1.47 -11.30 -26.82
C GLN A 177 0.01 -11.20 -26.42
N ALA A 178 0.85 -10.66 -27.30
CA ALA A 178 2.25 -10.41 -26.99
C ALA A 178 2.44 -9.41 -25.84
N ALA A 179 1.53 -8.44 -25.68
CA ALA A 179 1.53 -7.51 -24.57
C ALA A 179 1.24 -8.22 -23.23
N PHE A 180 0.23 -9.11 -23.18
CA PHE A 180 -0.07 -9.89 -21.98
C PHE A 180 1.06 -10.86 -21.62
N GLU A 181 1.62 -11.57 -22.60
CA GLU A 181 2.78 -12.43 -22.38
C GLU A 181 3.98 -11.64 -21.84
N SER A 182 4.18 -10.41 -22.33
CA SER A 182 5.25 -9.54 -21.85
C SER A 182 4.99 -9.03 -20.42
N LEU A 183 3.73 -8.83 -20.04
CA LEU A 183 3.35 -8.45 -18.67
C LEU A 183 3.63 -9.60 -17.70
N GLU A 184 3.20 -10.82 -18.04
CA GLU A 184 3.45 -12.03 -17.23
C GLU A 184 4.95 -12.31 -17.10
N ALA A 185 5.71 -12.19 -18.19
CA ALA A 185 7.15 -12.35 -18.17
C ALA A 185 7.86 -11.28 -17.32
N LEU A 186 7.35 -10.05 -17.30
CA LEU A 186 7.84 -8.98 -16.43
C LEU A 186 7.58 -9.31 -14.95
N GLU A 187 6.37 -9.72 -14.60
CA GLU A 187 6.01 -10.15 -13.23
C GLU A 187 6.92 -11.28 -12.74
N GLN A 188 7.12 -12.29 -13.59
CA GLN A 188 7.99 -13.41 -13.27
C GLN A 188 9.44 -12.95 -13.06
N TYR A 189 9.96 -12.11 -13.96
CA TYR A 189 11.31 -11.57 -13.86
C TYR A 189 11.51 -10.76 -12.57
N ILE A 190 10.58 -9.86 -12.23
CA ILE A 190 10.63 -9.10 -10.97
C ILE A 190 10.64 -10.05 -9.78
N GLY A 191 9.76 -11.05 -9.77
CA GLY A 191 9.68 -12.03 -8.71
C GLY A 191 10.97 -12.85 -8.54
N ASP A 192 11.61 -13.24 -9.64
CA ASP A 192 12.88 -13.95 -9.62
C ASP A 192 14.01 -13.07 -9.09
N ARG A 193 14.02 -11.78 -9.46
CA ARG A 193 15.00 -10.83 -8.92
C ARG A 193 14.78 -10.55 -7.44
N LEU A 194 13.54 -10.38 -6.97
CA LEU A 194 13.25 -10.21 -5.54
C LEU A 194 13.66 -11.45 -4.74
N ALA A 195 13.35 -12.65 -5.23
CA ALA A 195 13.79 -13.89 -4.58
C ALA A 195 15.33 -14.02 -4.52
N ALA A 196 16.05 -13.44 -5.49
CA ALA A 196 17.52 -13.40 -5.48
C ALA A 196 18.10 -12.37 -4.49
N ASN A 197 17.36 -11.29 -4.19
CA ASN A 197 17.77 -10.22 -3.27
C ASN A 197 16.86 -10.18 -2.02
N MET A 198 16.36 -11.35 -1.60
CA MET A 198 15.39 -11.44 -0.52
C MET A 198 15.98 -11.15 0.86
N ARG A 199 17.31 -11.03 0.96
CA ARG A 199 18.01 -10.60 2.17
C ARG A 199 18.02 -9.07 2.27
N GLU A 200 18.22 -8.39 1.15
CA GLU A 200 18.17 -6.93 1.07
C GLU A 200 16.74 -6.40 1.14
N TYR A 201 15.78 -7.08 0.49
CA TYR A 201 14.38 -6.66 0.40
C TYR A 201 13.39 -7.72 0.92
N PRO A 202 13.48 -8.16 2.19
CA PRO A 202 12.64 -9.22 2.72
C PRO A 202 11.15 -8.88 2.74
N ALA A 203 10.76 -7.63 3.05
CA ALA A 203 9.35 -7.25 3.12
C ALA A 203 8.73 -7.13 1.74
N THR A 204 9.41 -6.50 0.79
CA THR A 204 9.02 -6.42 -0.62
C THR A 204 8.88 -7.82 -1.20
N THR A 205 9.82 -8.71 -0.90
CA THR A 205 9.76 -10.11 -1.33
C THR A 205 8.55 -10.83 -0.76
N GLN A 206 8.30 -10.69 0.55
CA GLN A 206 7.14 -11.31 1.20
C GLN A 206 5.81 -10.75 0.66
N ILE A 207 5.72 -9.43 0.50
CA ILE A 207 4.53 -8.74 0.00
C ILE A 207 4.22 -9.15 -1.44
N PHE A 208 5.23 -9.18 -2.32
CA PHE A 208 5.02 -9.45 -3.74
C PHE A 208 4.87 -10.95 -4.07
N LEU A 209 5.71 -11.82 -3.49
CA LEU A 209 5.70 -13.25 -3.80
C LEU A 209 4.77 -14.05 -2.90
N GLY A 210 4.63 -13.65 -1.64
CA GLY A 210 4.00 -14.46 -0.61
C GLY A 210 4.69 -15.82 -0.42
N ALA A 211 4.07 -16.68 0.40
CA ALA A 211 4.56 -18.04 0.63
C ALA A 211 4.56 -18.88 -0.66
N GLU A 212 3.50 -18.77 -1.48
CA GLU A 212 3.36 -19.55 -2.71
C GLU A 212 4.38 -19.16 -3.79
N GLY A 213 4.63 -17.86 -3.99
CA GLY A 213 5.61 -17.39 -4.97
C GLY A 213 7.04 -17.77 -4.59
N LEU A 214 7.35 -17.80 -3.30
CA LEU A 214 8.63 -18.31 -2.76
C LEU A 214 8.72 -19.83 -2.87
N ALA A 215 7.65 -20.56 -2.59
CA ALA A 215 7.60 -22.03 -2.69
C ALA A 215 7.79 -22.50 -4.14
N ARG A 216 7.10 -21.86 -5.11
CA ARG A 216 7.28 -22.13 -6.55
C ARG A 216 8.72 -21.96 -7.02
N ARG A 217 9.51 -21.12 -6.33
CA ARG A 217 10.92 -20.86 -6.61
C ARG A 217 11.88 -21.72 -5.78
N GLY A 218 11.38 -22.60 -4.91
CA GLY A 218 12.19 -23.38 -3.99
C GLY A 218 12.94 -22.52 -2.97
N LYS A 219 12.45 -21.31 -2.66
CA LYS A 219 13.13 -20.33 -1.80
C LYS A 219 12.51 -20.17 -0.42
N ILE A 220 11.37 -20.83 -0.12
CA ILE A 220 10.65 -20.62 1.13
C ILE A 220 11.50 -20.88 2.39
N THR A 221 12.26 -21.98 2.42
CA THR A 221 13.13 -22.33 3.56
C THR A 221 14.28 -21.36 3.71
N ALA A 222 14.92 -20.98 2.60
CA ALA A 222 16.02 -20.02 2.59
C ALA A 222 15.57 -18.62 3.03
N PHE A 223 14.35 -18.21 2.62
CA PHE A 223 13.73 -16.96 3.07
C PHE A 223 13.49 -16.97 4.59
N GLN A 224 12.84 -18.03 5.11
CA GLN A 224 12.59 -18.16 6.54
C GLN A 224 13.87 -18.18 7.37
N GLN A 225 14.94 -18.79 6.85
CA GLN A 225 16.25 -18.77 7.49
C GLN A 225 16.87 -17.37 7.48
N ALA A 226 16.85 -16.66 6.35
CA ALA A 226 17.36 -15.29 6.24
C ALA A 226 16.66 -14.34 7.24
N VAL A 227 15.33 -14.40 7.30
CA VAL A 227 14.54 -13.60 8.25
C VAL A 227 14.91 -13.88 9.70
N ARG A 228 15.18 -15.16 10.06
CA ARG A 228 15.54 -15.55 11.43
C ARG A 228 16.99 -15.22 11.79
N GLN A 229 17.93 -15.41 10.86
CA GLN A 229 19.37 -15.34 11.12
C GLN A 229 19.90 -13.89 11.10
N ASP A 230 19.41 -13.06 10.18
CA ASP A 230 19.95 -11.71 10.00
C ASP A 230 19.41 -10.71 11.04
N ASN A 231 18.60 -11.18 12.00
CA ASN A 231 17.78 -10.35 12.88
C ASN A 231 17.02 -9.25 12.11
N SER A 232 16.74 -9.53 10.84
CA SER A 232 15.98 -8.67 9.94
C SER A 232 14.56 -8.66 10.45
N TYR A 233 14.29 -7.75 11.38
CA TYR A 233 12.94 -7.51 11.87
C TYR A 233 12.06 -7.28 10.66
N LEU A 234 11.10 -8.17 10.46
CA LEU A 234 9.95 -7.98 9.58
C LEU A 234 8.80 -7.61 10.51
N PRO A 235 8.14 -6.48 10.30
CA PRO A 235 7.04 -6.06 11.13
C PRO A 235 5.91 -7.07 10.93
N PRO A 236 5.03 -7.26 11.92
CA PRO A 236 3.92 -8.20 11.80
C PRO A 236 3.02 -7.97 10.57
N ALA A 237 2.90 -6.71 10.13
CA ALA A 237 2.06 -6.31 9.00
C ALA A 237 2.78 -5.31 8.07
N PRO A 238 3.81 -5.73 7.30
CA PRO A 238 4.68 -4.83 6.55
C PRO A 238 3.89 -3.96 5.55
N GLY A 239 2.84 -4.52 4.94
CA GLY A 239 2.02 -3.76 4.00
C GLY A 239 1.29 -2.57 4.62
N GLN A 240 0.89 -2.64 5.89
CA GLN A 240 0.24 -1.52 6.58
C GLN A 240 1.23 -0.37 6.84
N TYR A 241 2.47 -0.70 7.23
CA TYR A 241 3.52 0.30 7.47
C TYR A 241 3.95 0.96 6.16
N PHE A 242 4.17 0.17 5.11
CA PHE A 242 4.47 0.70 3.78
C PHE A 242 3.37 1.63 3.27
N ARG A 243 2.09 1.25 3.46
CA ARG A 243 0.97 2.08 3.02
C ARG A 243 0.98 3.46 3.68
N ARG A 244 1.14 3.53 5.01
CA ARG A 244 1.21 4.82 5.73
C ARG A 244 2.35 5.69 5.20
N TRP A 245 3.49 5.07 4.94
CA TRP A 245 4.64 5.74 4.35
C TRP A 245 4.33 6.26 2.93
N ASN A 246 3.69 5.46 2.10
CA ASN A 246 3.36 5.83 0.72
C ASN A 246 2.25 6.88 0.64
N GLU A 247 1.30 6.87 1.58
CA GLU A 247 0.30 7.93 1.75
C GLU A 247 0.98 9.26 2.06
N GLU A 248 2.01 9.26 2.89
CA GLU A 248 2.81 10.45 3.19
C GLU A 248 3.56 10.95 1.96
N VAL A 249 4.22 10.05 1.21
CA VAL A 249 4.87 10.40 -0.08
C VAL A 249 3.86 11.05 -1.03
N THR A 250 2.66 10.48 -1.13
CA THR A 250 1.58 11.01 -1.98
C THR A 250 1.12 12.39 -1.53
N ARG A 251 1.00 12.59 -0.22
CA ARG A 251 0.57 13.85 0.39
C ARG A 251 1.58 14.98 0.12
N ILE A 252 2.87 14.72 0.33
CA ILE A 252 3.95 15.66 0.03
C ILE A 252 3.88 16.11 -1.45
N ARG A 253 3.64 15.17 -2.36
CA ARG A 253 3.53 15.45 -3.81
C ARG A 253 2.27 16.24 -4.17
N ALA A 254 1.20 16.13 -3.39
CA ALA A 254 -0.02 16.91 -3.63
C ALA A 254 0.18 18.41 -3.31
N GLY A 255 1.12 18.76 -2.42
CA GLY A 255 1.55 20.14 -2.15
C GLY A 255 0.54 21.03 -1.41
N CYS A 256 -0.74 20.68 -1.38
CA CYS A 256 -1.79 21.38 -0.65
C CYS A 256 -2.13 20.65 0.65
N HIS A 257 -1.70 21.20 1.78
CA HIS A 257 -1.98 20.67 3.12
C HIS A 257 -3.05 21.52 3.79
N VAL A 258 -4.33 21.20 3.53
CA VAL A 258 -5.47 21.83 4.23
C VAL A 258 -6.09 20.77 5.13
N GLY A 259 -5.81 20.85 6.43
CA GLY A 259 -6.45 19.99 7.42
C GLY A 259 -7.67 20.65 8.07
N SER A 260 -8.50 19.83 8.69
CA SER A 260 -9.67 20.24 9.46
C SER A 260 -9.48 20.03 10.95
N ALA A 261 -9.68 21.08 11.75
CA ALA A 261 -9.70 20.97 13.21
C ALA A 261 -11.00 20.33 13.73
N GLU A 262 -12.07 20.30 12.92
CA GLU A 262 -13.38 19.80 13.34
C GLU A 262 -13.40 18.28 13.55
N ASN A 263 -12.62 17.55 12.73
CA ASN A 263 -12.46 16.11 12.80
C ASN A 263 -11.08 15.69 13.35
N ALA A 264 -10.40 16.58 14.10
CA ALA A 264 -9.08 16.30 14.62
C ALA A 264 -9.08 15.68 16.01
N ASP A 265 -8.23 14.66 16.21
CA ASP A 265 -7.91 14.13 17.53
C ASP A 265 -6.69 14.87 18.12
N LEU A 266 -6.73 15.13 19.43
CA LEU A 266 -5.63 15.76 20.17
C LEU A 266 -4.67 14.69 20.69
N PHE A 267 -3.38 14.88 20.47
CA PHE A 267 -2.31 13.99 20.88
C PHE A 267 -1.30 14.69 21.77
N LEU A 268 -0.89 14.00 22.83
CA LEU A 268 0.31 14.31 23.61
C LEU A 268 1.42 13.35 23.19
N VAL A 269 2.56 13.88 22.73
CA VAL A 269 3.74 13.07 22.40
C VAL A 269 4.83 13.32 23.43
N ARG A 270 5.30 12.25 24.06
CA ARG A 270 6.38 12.26 25.06
C ARG A 270 7.67 11.73 24.44
N TYR A 271 8.77 12.45 24.60
CA TYR A 271 10.07 12.11 24.01
C TYR A 271 11.07 11.59 25.07
N PRO A 272 12.10 10.82 24.66
CA PRO A 272 13.13 10.30 25.57
C PRO A 272 13.94 11.37 26.30
N ASN A 273 14.03 12.57 25.73
CA ASN A 273 14.69 13.72 26.35
C ASN A 273 13.80 14.46 27.38
N GLY A 274 12.60 13.95 27.67
CA GLY A 274 11.63 14.58 28.57
C GLY A 274 10.82 15.71 27.94
N LEU A 275 10.99 15.99 26.64
CA LEU A 275 10.16 16.95 25.92
C LEU A 275 8.74 16.39 25.74
N HIS A 276 7.73 17.24 25.92
CA HIS A 276 6.32 16.94 25.68
C HIS A 276 5.76 17.93 24.66
N LEU A 277 5.20 17.41 23.56
CA LEU A 277 4.61 18.23 22.50
C LEU A 277 3.15 17.83 22.25
N TRP A 278 2.34 18.82 21.87
CA TRP A 278 0.92 18.64 21.58
C TRP A 278 0.67 18.77 20.09
N PHE A 279 -0.16 17.87 19.56
CA PHE A 279 -0.53 17.86 18.15
C PHE A 279 -2.02 17.67 17.99
N LEU A 280 -2.60 18.35 17.02
CA LEU A 280 -3.86 17.94 16.41
C LEU A 280 -3.56 17.06 15.22
N GLN A 281 -4.30 15.98 15.04
CA GLN A 281 -4.28 15.18 13.82
C GLN A 281 -5.66 15.15 13.22
N ASP A 282 -5.79 15.65 12.00
CA ASP A 282 -7.00 15.54 11.20
C ASP A 282 -7.21 14.07 10.79
N ASN A 283 -8.32 13.47 11.22
CA ASN A 283 -8.62 12.07 10.93
C ASN A 283 -8.93 11.80 9.45
N ASP A 284 -9.34 12.83 8.68
CA ASP A 284 -9.72 12.68 7.29
C ASP A 284 -8.50 12.82 6.36
N SER A 285 -7.73 13.89 6.54
CA SER A 285 -6.54 14.15 5.72
C SER A 285 -5.29 13.43 6.22
N GLY A 286 -5.27 13.04 7.50
CA GLY A 286 -4.11 12.50 8.21
C GLY A 286 -2.96 13.50 8.38
N LEU A 287 -3.22 14.80 8.14
CA LEU A 287 -2.31 15.89 8.47
C LEU A 287 -2.26 16.10 9.98
N ALA A 288 -1.18 16.69 10.46
CA ALA A 288 -1.10 17.13 11.84
C ALA A 288 -0.71 18.61 11.92
N ALA A 289 -0.99 19.22 13.06
CA ALA A 289 -0.56 20.57 13.39
C ALA A 289 -0.08 20.58 14.84
N GLN A 290 1.12 21.11 15.08
CA GLN A 290 1.58 21.33 16.45
C GLN A 290 0.74 22.45 17.07
N VAL A 291 0.28 22.24 18.29
CA VAL A 291 -0.52 23.20 19.05
C VAL A 291 0.15 23.53 20.38
N ALA A 292 -0.19 24.68 20.95
CA ALA A 292 0.17 24.98 22.33
C ALA A 292 -0.55 24.01 23.30
N PRO A 293 -0.03 23.82 24.53
CA PRO A 293 -0.73 23.05 25.55
C PRO A 293 -2.18 23.54 25.72
N PRO A 294 -3.19 22.67 25.52
CA PRO A 294 -4.59 23.08 25.59
C PRO A 294 -5.05 23.25 27.05
N VAL A 295 -6.12 24.02 27.24
CA VAL A 295 -6.81 24.13 28.53
C VAL A 295 -7.69 22.90 28.70
N LEU A 296 -7.32 22.02 29.63
CA LEU A 296 -8.02 20.76 29.88
C LEU A 296 -8.99 20.88 31.05
N GLU A 297 -10.08 20.12 31.02
CA GLU A 297 -10.95 19.91 32.17
C GLU A 297 -10.17 19.28 33.33
N GLU A 298 -10.55 19.60 34.57
CA GLU A 298 -9.80 19.21 35.78
C GLU A 298 -9.44 17.72 35.85
N LYS A 299 -10.39 16.84 35.52
CA LYS A 299 -10.17 15.37 35.50
C LYS A 299 -9.13 14.96 34.46
N LEU A 300 -9.20 15.55 33.27
CA LEU A 300 -8.29 15.24 32.16
C LEU A 300 -6.91 15.86 32.40
N ALA A 301 -6.86 17.06 32.98
CA ALA A 301 -5.64 17.71 33.44
C ALA A 301 -4.90 16.85 34.47
N ALA A 302 -5.60 16.25 35.42
CA ALA A 302 -5.00 15.34 36.40
C ALA A 302 -4.42 14.07 35.76
N GLN A 303 -5.11 13.49 34.76
CA GLN A 303 -4.61 12.34 34.00
C GLN A 303 -3.36 12.69 33.19
N VAL A 304 -3.38 13.83 32.50
CA VAL A 304 -2.24 14.34 31.72
C VAL A 304 -1.06 14.67 32.63
N ALA A 305 -1.29 15.30 33.79
CA ALA A 305 -0.24 15.57 34.76
C ALA A 305 0.42 14.28 35.28
N LYS A 306 -0.37 13.23 35.50
CA LYS A 306 0.15 11.89 35.84
C LYS A 306 0.99 11.30 34.71
N LEU A 307 0.52 11.38 33.46
CA LEU A 307 1.29 10.93 32.30
C LEU A 307 2.60 11.71 32.13
N MET A 308 2.58 13.03 32.39
CA MET A 308 3.76 13.89 32.27
C MET A 308 4.76 13.69 33.42
N SER A 309 4.35 13.14 34.57
CA SER A 309 5.23 12.87 35.71
C SER A 309 5.89 11.49 35.66
N GLU A 310 5.43 10.61 34.78
CA GLU A 310 6.09 9.34 34.51
C GLU A 310 7.50 9.55 33.92
N PRO A 311 8.44 8.63 34.17
CA PRO A 311 9.79 8.73 33.61
C PRO A 311 9.75 8.82 32.08
N PRO A 312 10.70 9.55 31.44
CA PRO A 312 10.76 9.67 30.00
C PRO A 312 10.77 8.29 29.34
N PRO A 313 9.95 8.07 28.29
CA PRO A 313 9.89 6.79 27.63
C PRO A 313 11.19 6.52 26.86
N PRO A 314 11.59 5.24 26.66
CA PRO A 314 12.81 4.89 25.92
C PRO A 314 12.74 5.26 24.43
N MET A 315 11.52 5.49 23.92
CA MET A 315 11.23 5.96 22.57
C MET A 315 10.05 6.92 22.62
N PRO A 316 9.84 7.77 21.61
CA PRO A 316 8.69 8.66 21.61
C PRO A 316 7.37 7.87 21.71
N MET A 317 6.45 8.32 22.57
CA MET A 317 5.15 7.71 22.80
C MET A 317 4.06 8.75 22.61
N SER A 318 2.99 8.41 21.88
CA SER A 318 1.80 9.26 21.77
C SER A 318 0.68 8.76 22.67
N THR A 319 -0.18 9.69 23.10
CA THR A 319 -1.41 9.38 23.82
C THR A 319 -2.51 10.26 23.28
N VAL A 320 -3.63 9.63 22.87
CA VAL A 320 -4.83 10.35 22.42
C VAL A 320 -5.54 10.93 23.64
N ILE A 321 -5.90 12.20 23.57
CA ILE A 321 -6.59 12.94 24.63
C ILE A 321 -8.04 13.22 24.17
N ARG A 322 -8.98 12.31 24.52
CA ARG A 322 -10.41 12.47 24.22
C ARG A 322 -11.19 13.08 25.40
N PRO A 323 -12.27 13.85 25.18
CA PRO A 323 -12.84 14.37 23.93
C PRO A 323 -12.63 15.90 23.87
N HIS A 324 -11.39 16.36 23.76
CA HIS A 324 -11.14 17.80 23.77
C HIS A 324 -11.36 18.39 22.36
N ARG A 325 -12.35 19.27 22.21
CA ARG A 325 -12.48 20.10 20.99
C ARG A 325 -11.51 21.27 21.12
N VAL A 326 -10.56 21.37 20.19
CA VAL A 326 -9.68 22.54 20.12
C VAL A 326 -10.50 23.74 19.64
N ALA A 327 -10.32 24.88 20.30
CA ALA A 327 -11.03 26.10 19.96
C ALA A 327 -10.69 26.53 18.51
N PRO A 328 -11.68 26.76 17.63
CA PRO A 328 -11.50 27.00 16.18
C PRO A 328 -10.84 28.34 15.81
N GLY A 329 -10.18 29.03 16.75
CA GLY A 329 -9.63 30.39 16.55
C GLY A 329 -8.14 30.47 16.19
N ALA A 330 -7.37 29.38 16.33
CA ALA A 330 -5.95 29.39 15.99
C ALA A 330 -5.74 29.04 14.51
N SER A 331 -4.98 29.86 13.78
CA SER A 331 -4.47 29.47 12.47
C SER A 331 -3.51 28.29 12.66
N LEU A 332 -3.94 27.09 12.26
CA LEU A 332 -3.14 25.88 12.35
C LEU A 332 -2.28 25.74 11.11
N MET A 333 -0.98 25.54 11.31
CA MET A 333 -0.08 25.16 10.24
C MET A 333 -0.13 23.64 10.08
N TRP A 334 -1.02 23.18 9.19
CA TRP A 334 -1.11 21.77 8.85
C TRP A 334 0.11 21.33 8.06
N GLN A 335 0.73 20.26 8.52
CA GLN A 335 1.91 19.67 7.95
C GLN A 335 1.72 18.16 7.85
N THR A 336 2.55 17.56 7.02
CA THR A 336 2.68 16.12 6.98
C THR A 336 3.28 15.65 8.32
N ILE A 337 2.91 14.46 8.81
CA ILE A 337 3.33 14.01 10.14
C ILE A 337 4.86 13.90 10.22
N GLY A 338 5.53 13.70 9.09
CA GLY A 338 6.98 13.55 9.00
C GLY A 338 7.73 14.83 9.25
N GLU A 339 7.17 15.94 8.77
CA GLU A 339 7.75 17.27 8.92
C GLU A 339 7.67 17.74 10.39
N LEU A 340 6.65 17.28 11.12
CA LEU A 340 6.41 17.67 12.52
C LEU A 340 7.28 16.93 13.53
N ASN A 341 7.82 15.76 13.19
CA ASN A 341 8.68 15.00 14.08
C ASN A 341 10.05 14.65 13.46
N PRO A 342 11.00 15.60 13.47
CA PRO A 342 12.34 15.38 12.94
C PRO A 342 13.17 14.37 13.75
N ALA A 343 12.75 14.02 14.98
CA ALA A 343 13.43 13.01 15.80
C ALA A 343 13.14 11.57 15.33
N HIS A 344 12.19 11.39 14.41
CA HIS A 344 11.92 10.13 13.73
C HIS A 344 12.01 10.36 12.22
N PRO A 345 13.18 10.18 11.58
CA PRO A 345 13.16 9.77 10.19
C PRO A 345 12.24 8.55 10.12
N TYR A 346 11.32 8.53 9.16
CA TYR A 346 10.46 7.39 8.86
C TYR A 346 11.29 6.19 8.41
N ARG A 347 12.06 5.60 9.33
CA ARG A 347 12.80 4.37 9.10
C ARG A 347 11.79 3.23 9.00
N ARG A 348 12.09 2.24 8.17
CA ARG A 348 11.32 1.12 7.62
C ARG A 348 10.22 0.54 8.52
N TRP A 349 10.37 0.56 9.84
CA TRP A 349 9.40 -0.01 10.80
C TRP A 349 8.65 0.97 11.69
N GLN A 350 8.95 2.26 11.55
CA GLN A 350 8.47 3.29 12.45
C GLN A 350 7.74 4.34 11.63
N VAL A 351 6.51 4.02 11.23
CA VAL A 351 5.66 4.98 10.53
C VAL A 351 4.34 5.18 11.28
N CYS A 352 4.23 6.44 11.72
CA CYS A 352 3.30 7.07 12.64
C CYS A 352 3.47 6.69 14.12
N LEU A 353 4.00 7.65 14.87
CA LEU A 353 3.78 7.77 16.32
C LEU A 353 2.31 7.95 16.65
N ILE A 354 1.46 8.25 15.68
CA ILE A 354 0.02 8.26 15.85
C ILE A 354 -0.56 7.00 15.19
N PRO A 355 -0.75 5.91 15.95
CA PRO A 355 -1.40 4.73 15.39
C PRO A 355 -2.83 5.11 14.95
N PRO A 356 -3.31 4.73 13.75
CA PRO A 356 -4.74 4.58 13.55
C PRO A 356 -5.24 3.58 14.59
N ARG A 357 -6.39 3.92 15.19
CA ARG A 357 -7.01 3.25 16.35
C ARG A 357 -6.68 1.75 16.46
N LEU A 358 -6.03 1.37 17.57
CA LEU A 358 -6.15 0.01 18.10
C LEU A 358 -7.25 0.05 19.18
N ALA A 359 -8.36 -0.65 18.89
CA ALA A 359 -9.58 -0.86 19.68
C ALA A 359 -10.43 0.38 19.98
#